data_AF-A0A7X2IAY2-F1
#
_entry.id   AF-A0A7X2IAY2-F1
#
_cell.length_a   1.000
_cell.length_b   1.000
_cell.length_c   1.000
_cell.angle_alpha   90.00
_cell.angle_beta   90.00
_cell.angle_gamma   90.00
#
_symmetry.space_group_name_H-M   'P 1'
#
loop_
_entity.id
_entity.type
_entity.pdbx_description
1 polymer ?
#
loop_
_entity_poly.entity_id
_entity_poly.type
_entity_poly.pdbx_seq_one_letter_code
_entity_poly.pdbx_strand_id
1 'polypeptide(L)' 'MGKREKPAATSHRMKICVAGRTYVVESRPLDAAREQRCYVYRVWSDGVLVKDWTEGNMADFFGMLPEAGKE' A
#
# COMPACT_ATOMS: atom_id res chain seq x y z
N MET A 1 -25.49 17.62 -16.60
CA MET A 1 -25.40 16.15 -16.39
C MET A 1 -24.29 15.87 -15.39
N GLY A 2 -24.66 15.57 -14.15
CA GLY A 2 -23.71 15.23 -13.10
C GLY A 2 -23.08 13.89 -13.38
N LYS A 3 -21.76 13.86 -13.53
CA LYS A 3 -21.01 12.61 -13.54
C LYS A 3 -21.12 12.05 -12.13
N ARG A 4 -22.01 11.08 -11.95
CA ARG A 4 -22.11 10.24 -10.76
C ARG A 4 -20.82 9.43 -10.74
N GLU A 5 -19.78 9.99 -10.14
CA GLU A 5 -18.55 9.28 -9.84
C GLU A 5 -18.99 8.03 -9.07
N LYS A 6 -18.76 6.85 -9.67
CA LYS A 6 -18.90 5.56 -9.00
C LYS A 6 -18.22 5.71 -7.64
N PRO A 7 -18.78 5.22 -6.52
CA PRO A 7 -18.12 5.34 -5.22
C PRO A 7 -16.71 4.80 -5.39
N ALA A 8 -15.72 5.69 -5.33
CA ALA A 8 -14.32 5.31 -5.47
C ALA A 8 -14.09 4.24 -4.40
N ALA A 9 -13.72 3.03 -4.83
CA ALA A 9 -13.45 1.93 -3.92
C ALA A 9 -12.60 2.47 -2.76
N THR A 10 -13.11 2.37 -1.53
CA THR A 10 -12.57 3.07 -0.36
C THR A 10 -11.07 2.81 -0.27
N SER A 11 -10.30 3.81 -0.68
CA SER A 11 -8.85 3.71 -0.75
C SER A 11 -8.33 4.26 0.57
N HIS A 12 -7.61 3.43 1.33
CA HIS A 12 -7.02 3.83 2.59
C HIS A 12 -5.59 4.28 2.35
N ARG A 13 -5.28 5.54 2.67
CA ARG A 13 -3.92 6.07 2.57
C ARG A 13 -3.31 6.18 3.96
N MET A 14 -2.16 5.55 4.15
CA MET A 14 -1.39 5.60 5.39
C MET A 14 0.05 6.03 5.11
N LYS A 15 0.69 6.61 6.12
CA LYS A 15 2.13 6.88 6.11
C LYS A 15 2.78 5.95 7.12
N ILE A 16 3.86 5.30 6.72
CA ILE A 16 4.64 4.45 7.62
C ILE A 16 6.12 4.81 7.52
N CYS A 17 6.82 4.72 8.65
CA CYS A 17 8.26 4.95 8.72
C CYS A 17 8.93 3.61 8.95
N VAL A 18 9.76 3.16 8.00
CA VAL A 18 10.50 1.91 8.08
C VAL A 18 11.97 2.22 7.84
N ALA A 19 12.85 1.80 8.75
CA ALA A 19 14.30 1.95 8.56
C ALA A 19 14.74 3.41 8.29
N GLY A 20 14.10 4.39 8.97
CA GLY A 20 14.36 5.81 8.78
C GLY A 20 13.81 6.41 7.46
N ARG A 21 13.15 5.61 6.62
CA ARG A 21 12.51 6.06 5.38
C ARG A 21 11.01 6.15 5.54
N THR A 22 10.42 7.23 5.02
CA THR A 22 8.97 7.42 5.03
C THR A 22 8.36 6.87 3.75
N TYR A 23 7.45 5.92 3.90
CA TYR A 23 6.65 5.37 2.83
C TYR A 23 5.21 5.85 2.96
N VAL A 24 4.62 6.23 1.84
CA VAL A 24 3.18 6.46 1.73
C VAL A 24 2.60 5.22 1.09
N VAL A 25 1.56 4.65 1.68
CA VAL A 25 0.86 3.49 1.14
C VAL A 25 -0.59 3.85 0.90
N GLU A 26 -1.10 3.53 -0.28
CA GLU A 26 -2.52 3.57 -0.60
C GLU A 26 -2.98 2.14 -0.86
N SER A 27 -3.98 1.66 -0.13
CA SER A 27 -4.47 0.29 -0.26
C SER A 27 -5.98 0.22 -0.43
N ARG A 28 -6.43 -0.81 -1.11
CA ARG A 28 -7.84 -1.17 -1.29
C ARG A 28 -8.01 -2.63 -0.90
N PRO A 29 -9.09 -3.00 -0.19
CA PRO A 29 -9.41 -4.41 0.03
C PRO A 29 -9.66 -5.07 -1.34
N LEU A 30 -9.00 -6.21 -1.60
CA LEU A 30 -9.14 -6.91 -2.88
C LEU A 30 -10.47 -7.67 -2.96
N ASP A 31 -10.91 -8.27 -1.86
CA ASP A 31 -12.28 -8.77 -1.68
C ASP A 31 -12.47 -9.16 -0.20
N ALA A 32 -13.64 -8.91 0.39
CA ALA A 32 -13.92 -9.30 1.78
C ALA A 32 -14.17 -10.81 1.95
N ALA A 33 -14.43 -11.53 0.84
CA ALA A 33 -14.72 -12.97 0.86
C ALA A 33 -13.47 -13.86 0.85
N ARG A 34 -12.27 -13.31 0.60
CA ARG A 34 -11.02 -14.06 0.68
C ARG A 34 -10.52 -13.98 2.13
N GLU A 35 -10.46 -15.12 2.82
CA GLU A 35 -9.97 -15.27 4.21
C GLU A 35 -8.54 -14.76 4.44
N GLN A 36 -7.81 -14.45 3.36
CA GLN A 36 -6.51 -13.81 3.42
C GLN A 36 -6.70 -12.30 3.27
N ARG A 37 -6.09 -11.51 4.16
CA ARG A 37 -6.01 -10.05 4.12
C ARG A 37 -5.21 -9.59 2.89
N CYS A 38 -5.74 -9.84 1.71
CA CYS A 38 -5.18 -9.45 0.43
C CYS A 38 -5.66 -8.03 0.13
N TYR A 39 -4.71 -7.14 -0.12
CA TYR A 39 -4.98 -5.78 -0.53
C TYR A 39 -4.39 -5.56 -1.91
N VAL A 40 -4.99 -4.66 -2.68
CA VAL A 40 -4.33 -4.01 -3.80
C VAL A 40 -3.71 -2.74 -3.26
N TYR A 41 -2.39 -2.61 -3.32
CA TYR A 41 -1.70 -1.49 -2.69
C TYR A 41 -0.68 -0.83 -3.62
N ARG A 42 -0.47 0.46 -3.37
CA ARG A 42 0.49 1.32 -4.04
C ARG A 42 1.39 1.94 -2.99
N VAL A 43 2.69 1.97 -3.22
CA VAL A 43 3.67 2.52 -2.29
C VAL A 43 4.49 3.61 -2.97
N TRP A 44 4.68 4.72 -2.26
CA TRP A 44 5.61 5.78 -2.61
C TRP A 44 6.67 5.93 -1.53
N SER A 45 7.88 6.28 -1.92
CA SER A 45 8.99 6.68 -1.04
C SER A 45 9.52 8.02 -1.54
N ASP A 46 9.56 9.03 -0.69
CA ASP A 46 10.03 10.38 -1.06
C ASP A 46 9.36 10.96 -2.33
N GLY A 47 8.07 10.69 -2.51
CA GLY A 47 7.30 11.09 -3.70
C GLY A 47 7.50 10.21 -4.94
N VAL A 48 8.47 9.30 -4.94
CA VAL A 48 8.70 8.34 -6.03
C VAL A 48 7.82 7.11 -5.82
N LEU A 49 7.11 6.70 -6.88
CA LEU A 49 6.32 5.48 -6.90
C LEU A 49 7.25 4.25 -6.93
N VAL A 50 7.24 3.44 -5.86
CA VAL A 50 8.09 2.23 -5.75
C VAL A 50 7.32 0.94 -6.05
N LYS A 51 6.01 0.93 -5.80
CA LYS A 51 5.10 -0.17 -6.16
C LYS A 51 3.77 0.40 -6.64
N ASP A 52 3.28 -0.09 -7.77
CA ASP A 52 2.00 0.31 -8.35
C ASP A 52 0.99 -0.83 -8.25
N TRP A 53 -0.18 -0.54 -7.64
CA TRP A 53 -1.36 -1.42 -7.52
C TRP A 53 -1.04 -2.92 -7.46
N THR A 54 -0.14 -3.29 -6.55
CA THR A 54 0.31 -4.66 -6.35
C THR A 54 -0.70 -5.38 -5.46
N GLU A 55 -1.14 -6.56 -5.91
CA GLU A 55 -2.01 -7.44 -5.12
C GLU A 55 -1.17 -8.29 -4.17
N GLY A 56 -1.53 -8.32 -2.89
CA GLY A 56 -0.90 -9.23 -1.94
C GLY A 56 -0.94 -8.76 -0.50
N ASN A 57 -0.07 -9.38 0.31
CA ASN A 57 0.14 -8.98 1.69
C ASN A 57 1.19 -7.87 1.76
N MET A 58 0.81 -6.71 2.29
CA MET A 58 1.69 -5.56 2.46
C MET A 58 2.91 -5.86 3.36
N ALA A 59 2.77 -6.81 4.30
CA ALA A 59 3.87 -7.23 5.18
C ALA A 59 5.02 -7.92 4.42
N ASP A 60 4.73 -8.56 3.29
CA ASP A 60 5.77 -9.19 2.44
C ASP A 60 6.70 -8.13 1.86
N PHE A 61 6.14 -7.03 1.35
CA PHE A 61 6.91 -5.90 0.82
C PHE A 61 7.79 -5.24 1.88
N PHE A 62 7.25 -4.93 3.06
CA PHE A 62 8.02 -4.28 4.12
C PHE A 62 8.97 -5.22 4.86
N GLY A 63 8.68 -6.53 4.89
CA GLY A 63 9.54 -7.55 5.48
C GLY A 63 10.78 -7.88 4.63
N MET A 64 10.74 -7.60 3.33
CA MET A 64 11.90 -7.74 2.44
C MET A 64 12.80 -6.50 2.41
N LEU A 65 12.42 -5.39 3.03
CA LEU A 65 13.29 -4.22 3.09
C LEU A 65 14.48 -4.52 4.02
N PRO A 66 15.72 -4.21 3.62
CA PRO A 66 16.87 -4.41 4.49
C PRO A 66 16.65 -3.62 5.79
N GLU A 67 16.79 -4.29 6.93
CA GLU A 67 16.78 -3.64 8.23
C GLU A 67 17.89 -2.58 8.22
N ALA A 68 17.55 -1.29 8.28
CA ALA A 68 18.58 -0.27 8.51
C ALA A 68 19.11 -0.46 9.93
N GLY A 69 20.23 -1.14 10.07
CA GLY A 69 20.90 -1.29 11.37
C GLY A 69 21.80 -2.51 11.56
N LYS A 70 22.47 -2.99 10.51
CA LYS A 70 23.59 -3.95 10.65
C LYS A 70 24.76 -3.50 9.78
N GLU A 71 25.36 -2.37 10.14
CA GLU A 71 26.79 -2.10 9.87
C GLU A 71 27.51 -2.11 11.22
#